data_AF-A0A3D2R973-F1
#
_entry.id   AF-A0A3D2R973-F1
#
_cell.length_a   1.000
_cell.length_b   1.000
_cell.length_c   1.000
_cell.angle_alpha   90.00
_cell.angle_beta   90.00
_cell.angle_gamma   90.00
#
_symmetry.space_group_name_H-M   'P 1'
#
loop_
_entity.id
_entity.type
_entity.pdbx_description
1 polymer ?
#
loop_
_entity_poly.entity_id
_entity_poly.type
_entity_poly.pdbx_seq_one_letter_code
_entity_poly.pdbx_strand_id
1 'polypeptide(L)' 'NIKRLMDIGCYRGIRHRAGLPLRGQRTKNNSRTRKGKRKTVANKK' A
#
# COMPACT_ATOMS: atom_id res chain seq x y z
N ASN A 1 14.27 6.38 8.37
CA ASN A 1 14.02 4.92 8.61
C ASN A 1 13.35 4.16 7.47
N ILE A 2 12.48 4.76 6.64
CA ILE A 2 11.75 4.01 5.59
C ILE A 2 12.69 3.44 4.51
N LYS A 3 13.69 4.20 4.07
CA LYS A 3 14.69 3.76 3.06
C LYS A 3 15.35 2.44 3.47
N ARG A 4 15.95 2.40 4.67
CA ARG A 4 16.49 1.18 5.29
C ARG A 4 15.51 -0.01 5.31
N LEU A 5 14.23 0.21 5.64
CA LEU A 5 13.24 -0.88 5.67
C LEU A 5 12.90 -1.39 4.26
N MET A 6 12.90 -0.51 3.25
CA MET A 6 12.72 -0.87 1.85
C MET A 6 13.94 -1.62 1.30
N ASP A 7 15.15 -1.21 1.70
CA ASP A 7 16.41 -1.83 1.26
C ASP A 7 16.57 -3.24 1.86
N ILE A 8 16.19 -3.44 3.12
CA ILE A 8 16.19 -4.75 3.80
C ILE A 8 15.11 -5.70 3.24
N GLY A 9 14.05 -5.17 2.61
CA GLY A 9 12.96 -6.00 2.06
C GLY A 9 12.03 -6.62 3.11
N CYS A 10 12.02 -6.11 4.34
CA CYS A 10 11.10 -6.61 5.38
C CYS A 10 9.63 -6.31 5.03
N TYR A 11 8.68 -6.99 5.67
CA TYR A 11 7.23 -6.80 5.42
C TYR A 11 6.83 -5.32 5.46
N ARG A 12 7.35 -4.56 6.42
CA ARG A 12 7.08 -3.12 6.51
C ARG A 12 7.60 -2.36 5.28
N GLY A 13 8.80 -2.68 4.80
CA GLY A 13 9.39 -2.10 3.59
C GLY A 13 8.55 -2.36 2.34
N ILE A 14 8.13 -3.61 2.13
CA ILE A 14 7.29 -4.01 0.99
C ILE A 14 5.96 -3.25 1.01
N ARG A 15 5.33 -3.15 2.19
CA ARG A 15 4.06 -2.42 2.36
C ARG A 15 4.21 -0.92 2.17
N HIS A 16 5.36 -0.34 2.57
CA HIS A 16 5.70 1.05 2.29
C HIS A 16 5.83 1.30 0.78
N ARG A 17 6.54 0.44 0.05
CA ARG A 17 6.70 0.53 -1.40
C ARG A 17 5.35 0.41 -2.13
N ALA A 18 4.50 -0.50 -1.68
CA ALA A 18 3.18 -0.74 -2.27
C ALA A 18 2.10 0.28 -1.88
N GLY A 19 2.40 1.25 -1.00
CA GLY A 19 1.40 2.23 -0.53
C GLY A 19 0.25 1.55 0.25
N LEU A 20 0.58 0.55 1.06
CA LEU A 20 -0.39 -0.21 1.87
C LEU A 20 -0.22 0.09 3.36
N PRO A 21 -1.28 -0.10 4.17
CA PRO A 21 -1.17 0.07 5.61
C PRO A 21 -0.27 -1.00 6.24
N LEU A 22 0.41 -0.60 7.31
CA LEU A 22 1.56 -1.32 7.89
C LEU A 22 1.23 -2.07 9.19
N ARG A 23 0.22 -1.61 9.95
CA ARG A 23 -0.12 -2.12 11.30
C ARG A 23 -1.19 -3.23 11.26
N GLY A 24 -1.10 -4.15 10.30
CA GLY A 24 -2.06 -5.27 10.19
C GLY A 24 -3.48 -4.89 9.75
N GLN A 25 -3.68 -3.67 9.24
CA GLN A 25 -5.01 -3.22 8.80
C GLN A 25 -5.46 -3.95 7.51
N ARG A 26 -6.77 -4.23 7.44
CA ARG A 26 -7.41 -4.84 6.26
C ARG A 26 -7.33 -3.89 5.06
N THR A 27 -6.94 -4.44 3.90
CA THR A 27 -6.72 -3.64 2.67
C THR A 27 -7.89 -3.66 1.70
N LYS A 28 -8.90 -4.51 1.92
CA LYS A 28 -10.02 -4.71 0.98
C LYS A 28 -10.98 -3.50 0.93
N ASN A 29 -11.47 -3.06 2.09
CA ASN A 29 -12.60 -2.12 2.14
C ASN A 29 -12.16 -0.69 2.54
N ASN A 30 -11.42 -0.54 3.65
CA ASN A 30 -11.15 0.77 4.28
C ASN A 30 -9.65 1.08 4.43
N SER A 31 -8.94 1.25 3.31
CA SER A 31 -7.50 1.59 3.30
C SER A 31 -7.15 2.77 2.37
N ARG A 32 -8.12 3.65 2.13
CA ARG A 32 -8.04 4.72 1.12
C ARG A 32 -7.07 5.83 1.48
N THR A 33 -6.89 6.15 2.76
CA THR A 33 -5.90 7.14 3.20
C THR A 33 -4.49 6.79 2.73
N ARG A 34 -4.16 5.49 2.62
CA ARG A 34 -2.84 5.02 2.18
C ARG A 34 -2.80 4.68 0.68
N LYS A 35 -3.85 4.05 0.16
CA LYS A 35 -3.96 3.65 -1.26
C LYS A 35 -4.28 4.80 -2.23
N GLY A 36 -4.80 5.92 -1.72
CA GLY A 36 -5.35 7.00 -2.51
C GLY A 36 -6.77 6.73 -3.04
N LYS A 37 -7.26 7.69 -3.83
CA LYS A 37 -8.57 7.62 -4.50
C LYS A 37 -8.65 6.40 -5.43
N ARG A 38 -9.85 5.83 -5.59
CA ARG A 38 -10.06 4.75 -6.56
C ARG A 38 -9.73 5.29 -7.95
N LYS A 39 -8.69 4.75 -8.59
CA LYS A 39 -8.51 4.88 -10.03
C LYS A 39 -9.58 3.99 -10.66
N THR A 40 -10.60 4.58 -11.25
CA THR A 40 -11.52 3.87 -12.13
C THR A 40 -10.69 3.37 -13.30
N VAL A 41 -10.59 2.06 -13.47
CA VAL A 41 -10.01 1.52 -14.71
C VAL A 41 -11.10 1.65 -15.76
N ALA A 42 -11.15 2.82 -16.41
CA ALA A 42 -11.98 3.02 -17.58
C ALA A 42 -11.36 2.21 -18.73
N ASN A 43 -11.75 0.93 -18.84
CA ASN A 43 -11.76 0.11 -20.06
C ASN A 43 -12.05 -1.36 -19.71
N LYS A 44 -13.30 -1.64 -19.34
CA LYS A 44 -13.93 -2.91 -19.69
C LYS A 44 -15.30 -2.58 -20.25
N LYS A 45 -15.37 -2.58 -21.58
CA LYS A 45 -16.60 -2.92 -22.28
C LYS A 45 -16.79 -4.43 -22.12
#